data_AF-A0A530GPC5-F1
#
_entry.id   AF-A0A530GPC5-F1
#
_cell.length_a   1.000
_cell.length_b   1.000
_cell.length_c   1.000
_cell.angle_alpha   90.00
_cell.angle_beta   90.00
_cell.angle_gamma   90.00
#
_symmetry.space_group_name_H-M   'P 1'
#
loop_
_entity.id
_entity.type
_entity.pdbx_description
1 polymer ?
#
loop_
_entity_poly.entity_id
_entity_poly.type
_entity_poly.pdbx_seq_one_letter_code
_entity_poly.pdbx_strand_id
1 'polypeptide(L)'
;MNPFSYGNVLTAGQWSYLFSQKQDALGYTPVNRGGDTMQGPLNTQASTSDGAGFSIPPGAAPGVPVDGQIWMTIFGLFFQIGGKTIGPIANGTIVGPSNSVVGDIPVFSTTGGTDLADSGISLASQLPNLILATPAFGSGVPAFRALIGADLPTPQPVALGGVKSAAAPPH
;
A
#
# COMPACT_ATOMS: atom_id res chain seq x y z
N MET A 1 35.38 -43.78 -15.23
CA MET A 1 36.53 -44.03 -14.33
C MET A 1 36.98 -42.68 -13.78
N ASN A 2 37.02 -42.51 -12.46
CA ASN A 2 37.54 -41.28 -11.85
C ASN A 2 39.07 -41.23 -12.10
N PRO A 3 39.62 -40.25 -12.83
CA PRO A 3 41.04 -40.23 -13.20
C PRO A 3 41.96 -39.86 -12.02
N PHE A 4 41.38 -39.42 -10.90
CA PHE A 4 42.11 -39.01 -9.70
C PHE A 4 42.34 -40.22 -8.77
N SER A 5 43.49 -40.88 -8.95
CA SER A 5 44.03 -41.84 -8.00
C SER A 5 45.29 -41.29 -7.35
N TYR A 6 45.45 -41.53 -6.05
CA TYR A 6 46.58 -41.02 -5.27
C TYR A 6 47.93 -41.50 -5.84
N GLY A 7 48.88 -40.58 -6.00
CA GLY A 7 50.24 -40.88 -6.49
C GLY A 7 50.44 -40.83 -8.01
N ASN A 8 49.39 -40.58 -8.81
CA ASN A 8 49.50 -40.52 -10.27
C ASN A 8 49.42 -39.08 -10.78
N VAL A 9 50.40 -38.66 -11.60
CA VAL A 9 50.35 -37.41 -12.37
C VAL A 9 49.63 -37.68 -13.69
N LEU A 10 48.58 -36.92 -13.98
CA LEU A 10 47.84 -37.03 -15.23
C LEU A 10 48.75 -36.70 -16.42
N THR A 11 48.60 -37.47 -17.50
CA THR A 11 49.29 -37.19 -18.76
C THR A 11 48.80 -35.87 -19.36
N ALA A 12 49.60 -35.25 -20.24
CA ALA A 12 49.19 -34.04 -20.95
C ALA A 12 47.86 -34.20 -21.71
N GLY A 13 47.59 -35.40 -22.26
CA GLY A 13 46.31 -35.71 -22.90
C GLY A 13 45.14 -35.79 -21.92
N GLN A 14 45.34 -36.36 -20.72
CA GLN A 14 44.34 -36.38 -19.67
C GLN A 14 44.06 -34.98 -19.11
N TRP A 15 45.10 -34.15 -18.94
CA TRP A 15 44.93 -32.73 -18.60
C TRP A 15 44.12 -31.99 -19.66
N SER A 16 44.47 -32.14 -20.93
CA SER A 16 43.78 -31.50 -22.05
C SER A 16 42.30 -31.92 -22.13
N TYR A 17 42.02 -33.21 -21.88
CA TYR A 17 40.66 -33.72 -21.83
C TYR A 17 39.83 -33.09 -20.70
N LEU A 18 40.40 -32.97 -19.50
CA LEU A 18 39.73 -32.32 -18.37
C LEU A 18 39.54 -30.82 -18.61
N PHE A 19 40.53 -30.14 -19.18
CA PHE A 19 40.42 -28.71 -19.55
C PHE A 19 39.45 -28.46 -20.71
N SER A 20 39.23 -29.43 -21.58
CA SER A 20 38.18 -29.37 -22.59
C SER A 20 36.78 -29.59 -22.02
N GLN A 21 36.67 -30.18 -20.81
CA GLN A 21 35.39 -30.44 -20.14
C GLN A 21 34.99 -29.38 -19.13
N LYS A 22 35.92 -28.54 -18.67
CA LYS A 22 35.55 -27.42 -17.78
C LYS A 22 34.60 -26.47 -18.51
N GLN A 23 33.61 -25.98 -17.78
CA GLN A 23 32.71 -24.96 -18.28
C GLN A 23 33.41 -23.60 -18.20
N ASP A 24 33.90 -23.11 -19.34
CA ASP A 24 34.72 -21.89 -19.42
C ASP A 24 33.90 -20.60 -19.48
N ALA A 25 32.64 -20.70 -19.89
CA ALA A 25 31.71 -19.59 -19.95
C ALA A 25 30.30 -20.07 -19.61
N LEU A 26 29.58 -19.28 -18.82
CA LEU A 26 28.19 -19.57 -18.45
C LEU A 26 27.21 -19.29 -19.61
N GLY A 27 27.64 -18.59 -20.66
CA GLY A 27 26.78 -18.21 -21.80
C GLY A 27 25.80 -17.08 -21.50
N TYR A 28 25.81 -16.54 -20.28
CA TYR A 28 25.10 -15.36 -19.82
C TYR A 28 25.92 -14.65 -18.73
N THR A 29 25.57 -13.40 -18.45
CA THR A 29 26.16 -12.63 -17.35
C THR A 29 25.25 -12.78 -16.13
N PRO A 30 25.66 -13.51 -15.07
CA PRO A 30 24.86 -13.61 -13.86
C PRO A 30 24.75 -12.26 -13.16
N VAL A 31 23.65 -12.01 -12.47
CA VAL A 31 23.56 -10.88 -11.53
C VAL A 31 24.49 -11.14 -10.36
N ASN A 32 25.47 -10.26 -10.17
CA ASN A 32 26.48 -10.40 -9.12
C ASN A 32 25.99 -9.84 -7.75
N ARG A 33 26.65 -10.21 -6.65
CA ARG A 33 26.31 -9.76 -5.28
C ARG A 33 26.56 -8.26 -5.05
N GLY A 34 27.54 -7.68 -5.75
CA GLY A 34 27.86 -6.25 -5.70
C GLY A 34 26.83 -5.37 -6.43
N GLY A 35 25.86 -5.98 -7.12
CA GLY A 35 24.83 -5.31 -7.89
C GLY A 35 25.06 -5.46 -9.38
N ASP A 36 23.97 -5.73 -10.09
CA ASP A 36 23.83 -5.67 -11.55
C ASP A 36 22.37 -5.31 -11.85
N THR A 37 22.04 -5.05 -13.12
CA THR A 37 20.66 -4.83 -13.57
C THR A 37 20.27 -5.90 -14.58
N MET A 38 19.09 -6.50 -14.41
CA MET A 38 18.50 -7.36 -15.43
C MET A 38 17.85 -6.49 -16.51
N GLN A 39 18.22 -6.68 -17.77
CA GLN A 39 17.63 -5.94 -18.90
C GLN A 39 16.25 -6.48 -19.32
N GLY A 40 15.90 -7.69 -18.86
CA GLY A 40 14.61 -8.33 -19.12
C GLY A 40 13.89 -8.69 -17.82
N PRO A 41 12.63 -9.16 -17.93
CA PRO A 41 11.85 -9.59 -16.77
C PRO A 41 12.51 -10.75 -16.02
N LEU A 42 12.47 -10.70 -14.69
CA LEU A 42 12.74 -11.86 -13.84
C LEU A 42 11.43 -12.61 -13.59
N ASN A 43 11.25 -13.76 -14.22
CA ASN A 43 10.13 -14.65 -13.90
C ASN A 43 10.55 -15.65 -12.82
N THR A 44 10.03 -15.51 -11.61
CA THR A 44 10.30 -16.44 -10.50
C THR A 44 9.34 -17.63 -10.53
N GLN A 45 9.68 -18.71 -9.83
CA GLN A 45 8.77 -19.84 -9.67
C GLN A 45 7.41 -19.37 -9.10
N ALA A 46 6.32 -19.94 -9.62
CA ALA A 46 4.98 -19.68 -9.10
C ALA A 46 4.89 -20.08 -7.62
N SER A 47 4.18 -19.29 -6.82
CA SER A 47 3.97 -19.60 -5.42
C SER A 47 3.15 -20.87 -5.24
N THR A 48 3.45 -21.62 -4.19
CA THR A 48 2.66 -22.76 -3.70
C THR A 48 2.25 -22.49 -2.25
N SER A 49 1.55 -23.43 -1.63
CA SER A 49 1.30 -23.39 -0.18
C SER A 49 2.58 -23.40 0.65
N ASP A 50 3.68 -23.92 0.09
CA ASP A 50 4.95 -24.10 0.80
C ASP A 50 5.85 -22.86 0.71
N GLY A 51 5.55 -21.92 -0.21
CA GLY A 51 6.33 -20.69 -0.34
C GLY A 51 6.11 -19.92 -1.65
N ALA A 52 6.83 -18.81 -1.79
CA ALA A 52 6.82 -17.94 -2.96
C ALA A 52 8.19 -17.92 -3.67
N GLY A 53 8.20 -17.58 -4.96
CA GLY A 53 9.44 -17.48 -5.75
C GLY A 53 10.34 -16.29 -5.41
N PHE A 54 9.85 -15.34 -4.59
CA PHE A 54 10.61 -14.19 -4.11
C PHE A 54 10.31 -13.95 -2.63
N SER A 55 11.35 -13.69 -1.84
CA SER A 55 11.24 -13.48 -0.39
C SER A 55 12.10 -12.31 0.04
N ILE A 56 11.52 -11.41 0.83
CA ILE A 56 12.21 -10.30 1.51
C ILE A 56 12.04 -10.55 3.02
N PRO A 57 13.04 -11.11 3.72
CA PRO A 57 12.93 -11.37 5.15
C PRO A 57 12.79 -10.08 5.99
N PRO A 58 12.14 -10.12 7.17
CA PRO A 58 12.07 -8.97 8.06
C PRO A 58 13.45 -8.53 8.55
N GLY A 59 13.69 -7.22 8.52
CA GLY A 59 14.90 -6.59 9.07
C GLY A 59 14.59 -5.21 9.65
N ALA A 60 15.63 -4.37 9.77
CA ALA A 60 15.49 -2.97 10.14
C ALA A 60 15.17 -2.11 8.90
N ALA A 61 14.47 -0.99 9.12
CA ALA A 61 14.28 -0.01 8.06
C ALA A 61 15.61 0.66 7.68
N PRO A 62 15.90 0.90 6.39
CA PRO A 62 17.09 1.64 5.98
C PRO A 62 17.11 3.05 6.58
N GLY A 63 18.28 3.51 7.04
CA GLY A 63 18.43 4.86 7.61
C GLY A 63 18.38 5.98 6.58
N VAL A 64 18.70 5.68 5.32
CA VAL A 64 18.58 6.57 4.16
C VAL A 64 18.04 5.77 2.98
N PRO A 65 16.72 5.52 2.91
CA PRO A 65 16.14 4.76 1.81
C PRO A 65 16.28 5.50 0.48
N VAL A 66 16.52 4.76 -0.59
CA VAL A 66 16.61 5.28 -1.98
C VAL A 66 15.44 4.74 -2.79
N ASP A 67 14.92 5.56 -3.71
CA ASP A 67 13.80 5.18 -4.59
C ASP A 67 14.05 3.85 -5.31
N GLY A 68 13.04 2.99 -5.34
CA GLY A 68 13.12 1.63 -5.89
C GLY A 68 13.54 0.55 -4.88
N GLN A 69 13.97 0.93 -3.67
CA GLN A 69 14.21 -0.04 -2.60
C GLN A 69 12.89 -0.60 -2.06
N ILE A 70 12.88 -1.90 -1.79
CA ILE A 70 11.80 -2.63 -1.13
C ILE A 70 12.40 -3.35 0.07
N TRP A 71 11.80 -3.23 1.24
CA TRP A 71 12.25 -3.90 2.46
C TRP A 71 11.08 -4.33 3.32
N MET A 72 11.31 -5.26 4.25
CA MET A 72 10.32 -5.70 5.21
C MET A 72 10.83 -5.43 6.62
N THR A 73 9.94 -4.99 7.51
CA THR A 73 10.18 -5.06 8.96
C THR A 73 9.15 -6.01 9.57
N ILE A 74 9.21 -6.24 10.88
CA ILE A 74 8.19 -7.06 11.56
C ILE A 74 6.77 -6.47 11.44
N PHE A 75 6.65 -5.19 11.07
CA PHE A 75 5.37 -4.49 10.91
C PHE A 75 4.77 -4.60 9.51
N GLY A 76 5.51 -5.10 8.51
CA GLY A 76 5.02 -5.26 7.14
C GLY A 76 6.05 -4.89 6.08
N LEU A 77 5.59 -4.87 4.83
CA LEU A 77 6.39 -4.52 3.65
C LEU A 77 6.43 -3.00 3.42
N PHE A 78 7.56 -2.48 3.01
CA PHE A 78 7.77 -1.07 2.71
C PHE A 78 8.48 -0.93 1.36
N PHE A 79 8.26 0.18 0.69
CA PHE A 79 9.00 0.55 -0.51
C PHE A 79 9.20 2.06 -0.58
N GLN A 80 10.30 2.49 -1.19
CA GLN A 80 10.65 3.90 -1.33
C GLN A 80 10.33 4.39 -2.75
N ILE A 81 9.50 5.43 -2.88
CA ILE A 81 9.17 6.05 -4.17
C ILE A 81 9.05 7.56 -4.00
N GLY A 82 9.66 8.34 -4.89
CA GLY A 82 9.57 9.79 -4.90
C GLY A 82 10.10 10.44 -3.63
N GLY A 83 11.11 9.85 -2.99
CA GLY A 83 11.65 10.32 -1.72
C GLY A 83 10.74 10.06 -0.51
N LYS A 84 9.69 9.23 -0.64
CA LYS A 84 8.83 8.81 0.48
C LYS A 84 8.84 7.31 0.70
N THR A 85 8.88 6.91 1.98
CA THR A 85 8.61 5.55 2.41
C THR A 85 7.11 5.29 2.35
N ILE A 86 6.69 4.31 1.58
CA ILE A 86 5.32 3.82 1.53
C ILE A 86 5.24 2.51 2.32
N GLY A 87 4.21 2.39 3.16
CA GLY A 87 3.98 1.23 4.04
C GLY A 87 3.83 1.63 5.51
N PRO A 88 3.69 0.65 6.42
CA PRO A 88 3.73 -0.79 6.15
C PRO A 88 2.53 -1.26 5.33
N ILE A 89 2.77 -2.02 4.27
CA ILE A 89 1.77 -2.84 3.62
C ILE A 89 1.67 -4.15 4.40
N ALA A 90 0.54 -4.33 5.07
CA ALA A 90 0.19 -5.48 5.88
C ALA A 90 -1.32 -5.75 5.75
N ASN A 91 -1.81 -6.80 6.41
CA ASN A 91 -3.24 -7.10 6.39
C ASN A 91 -4.03 -5.97 7.05
N GLY A 92 -5.02 -5.42 6.33
CA GLY A 92 -5.81 -4.28 6.78
C GLY A 92 -5.16 -2.90 6.57
N THR A 93 -4.00 -2.81 5.90
CA THR A 93 -3.43 -1.52 5.52
C THR A 93 -4.30 -0.86 4.44
N ILE A 94 -4.80 0.33 4.74
CA ILE A 94 -5.41 1.25 3.78
C ILE A 94 -4.38 2.34 3.50
N VAL A 95 -4.11 2.65 2.24
CA VAL A 95 -3.16 3.71 1.89
C VAL A 95 -3.91 5.04 1.84
N GLY A 96 -3.30 6.10 2.40
CA GLY A 96 -3.84 7.45 2.38
C GLY A 96 -3.56 8.18 1.05
N PRO A 97 -4.21 9.33 0.79
CA PRO A 97 -3.94 10.10 -0.41
C PRO A 97 -2.50 10.63 -0.39
N SER A 98 -1.92 10.85 -1.57
CA SER A 98 -0.54 11.38 -1.68
C SER A 98 -0.37 12.80 -1.12
N ASN A 99 -1.48 13.56 -1.04
CA ASN A 99 -1.57 14.89 -0.43
C ASN A 99 -2.90 15.00 0.32
N SER A 100 -2.91 15.68 1.47
CA SER A 100 -4.13 16.03 2.22
C SER A 100 -3.96 17.37 2.96
N VAL A 101 -5.07 18.00 3.30
CA VAL A 101 -5.14 19.18 4.17
C VAL A 101 -5.30 18.72 5.62
N VAL A 102 -4.49 19.29 6.52
CA VAL A 102 -4.56 18.97 7.95
C VAL A 102 -5.92 19.39 8.51
N GLY A 103 -6.63 18.43 9.11
CA GLY A 103 -7.93 18.66 9.72
C GLY A 103 -9.09 18.19 8.85
N ASP A 104 -8.88 17.80 7.59
CA ASP A 104 -9.97 17.32 6.75
C ASP A 104 -10.36 15.86 7.06
N ILE A 105 -11.62 15.52 6.78
CA ILE A 105 -12.17 14.18 7.01
C ILE A 105 -11.64 13.22 5.93
N PRO A 106 -11.03 12.07 6.30
CA PRO A 106 -10.67 11.04 5.33
C PRO A 106 -11.91 10.25 4.88
N VAL A 107 -11.98 9.90 3.60
CA VAL A 107 -13.06 9.08 3.02
C VAL A 107 -12.48 7.96 2.16
N PHE A 108 -13.20 6.85 1.97
CA PHE A 108 -12.77 5.82 1.02
C PHE A 108 -12.92 6.32 -0.43
N SER A 109 -11.87 6.15 -1.23
CA SER A 109 -11.84 6.56 -2.64
C SER A 109 -12.17 5.41 -3.61
N THR A 110 -12.23 4.17 -3.11
CA THR A 110 -12.49 2.96 -3.91
C THR A 110 -13.49 2.04 -3.22
N THR A 111 -14.30 1.33 -4.00
CA THR A 111 -15.30 0.37 -3.48
C THR A 111 -14.67 -0.80 -2.72
N GLY A 112 -13.40 -1.11 -3.01
CA GLY A 112 -12.64 -2.15 -2.31
C GLY A 112 -12.17 -1.76 -0.90
N GLY A 113 -12.32 -0.49 -0.49
CA GLY A 113 -11.92 -0.01 0.84
C GLY A 113 -10.41 0.00 1.08
N THR A 114 -9.60 -0.04 0.02
CA THR A 114 -8.14 -0.16 0.09
C THR A 114 -7.40 1.17 0.00
N ASP A 115 -8.12 2.26 -0.26
CA ASP A 115 -7.56 3.60 -0.48
C ASP A 115 -8.44 4.69 0.16
N LEU A 116 -7.79 5.68 0.77
CA LEU A 116 -8.43 6.88 1.30
C LEU A 116 -8.18 8.07 0.38
N ALA A 117 -9.15 8.98 0.33
CA ALA A 117 -9.01 10.33 -0.22
C ALA A 117 -9.28 11.37 0.87
N ASP A 118 -8.75 12.56 0.64
CA ASP A 118 -9.17 13.76 1.36
C ASP A 118 -10.55 14.18 0.85
N SER A 119 -11.53 14.31 1.74
CA SER A 119 -12.87 14.75 1.37
C SER A 119 -12.95 16.22 1.00
N GLY A 120 -11.95 17.03 1.38
CA GLY A 120 -12.02 18.49 1.33
C GLY A 120 -12.97 19.11 2.37
N ILE A 121 -13.50 18.31 3.31
CA ILE A 121 -14.38 18.76 4.39
C ILE A 121 -13.56 18.86 5.67
N SER A 122 -13.37 20.08 6.16
CA SER A 122 -12.53 20.34 7.34
C SER A 122 -13.25 20.14 8.67
N LEU A 123 -12.66 19.35 9.58
CA LEU A 123 -12.96 19.29 11.03
C LEU A 123 -12.26 20.39 11.84
N ALA A 124 -11.51 21.30 11.19
CA ALA A 124 -11.00 22.49 11.85
C ALA A 124 -12.13 23.32 12.47
N SER A 125 -11.80 24.33 13.30
CA SER A 125 -12.76 25.13 14.08
C SER A 125 -14.03 25.51 13.30
N GLN A 126 -15.13 24.79 13.56
CA GLN A 126 -16.46 25.07 13.03
C GLN A 126 -17.23 26.01 13.98
N LEU A 127 -18.28 26.66 13.48
CA LEU A 127 -19.22 27.35 14.36
C LEU A 127 -19.94 26.34 15.28
N PRO A 128 -20.34 26.74 16.50
CA PRO A 128 -21.08 25.86 17.39
C PRO A 128 -22.42 25.43 16.77
N ASN A 129 -22.88 24.24 17.15
CA ASN A 129 -24.18 23.67 16.77
C ASN A 129 -24.36 23.40 15.26
N LEU A 130 -23.27 23.23 14.52
CA LEU A 130 -23.30 22.70 13.15
C LEU A 130 -23.19 21.17 13.16
N ILE A 131 -23.85 20.53 12.20
CA ILE A 131 -23.73 19.09 11.93
C ILE A 131 -23.25 18.87 10.51
N LEU A 132 -22.61 17.73 10.26
CA LEU A 132 -22.29 17.30 8.91
C LEU A 132 -23.55 16.71 8.27
N ALA A 133 -24.14 17.44 7.33
CA ALA A 133 -25.36 17.02 6.64
C ALA A 133 -25.34 17.44 5.17
N THR A 134 -26.04 16.68 4.33
CA THR A 134 -26.37 17.10 2.97
C THR A 134 -27.39 18.27 2.99
N PRO A 135 -27.61 18.95 1.87
CA PRO A 135 -28.72 19.89 1.75
C PRO A 135 -30.07 19.25 2.07
N ALA A 136 -31.02 20.04 2.58
CA ALA A 136 -32.32 19.57 3.07
C ALA A 136 -33.25 18.99 1.98
N PHE A 137 -32.92 19.18 0.71
CA PHE A 137 -33.68 18.65 -0.42
C PHE A 137 -32.71 18.04 -1.44
N GLY A 138 -32.84 16.73 -1.68
CA GLY A 138 -32.07 16.00 -2.70
C GLY A 138 -30.72 15.47 -2.24
N SER A 139 -29.96 14.91 -3.19
CA SER A 139 -28.57 14.51 -3.00
C SER A 139 -27.63 15.70 -3.22
N GLY A 140 -26.64 15.89 -2.36
CA GLY A 140 -25.67 16.98 -2.47
C GLY A 140 -24.44 16.72 -1.61
N VAL A 141 -23.39 17.55 -1.79
CA VAL A 141 -22.15 17.43 -1.02
C VAL A 141 -22.43 17.76 0.46
N PRO A 142 -22.08 16.89 1.41
CA PRO A 142 -22.20 17.19 2.83
C PRO A 142 -21.36 18.41 3.23
N ALA A 143 -21.87 19.23 4.15
CA ALA A 143 -21.13 20.33 4.77
C ALA A 143 -21.56 20.52 6.23
N PHE A 144 -20.75 21.22 7.03
CA PHE A 144 -21.17 21.66 8.35
C PHE A 144 -22.25 22.75 8.23
N ARG A 145 -23.49 22.41 8.58
CA ARG A 145 -24.65 23.31 8.51
C ARG A 145 -25.59 23.12 9.69
N ALA A 146 -26.41 24.13 9.97
CA ALA A 146 -27.48 24.02 10.95
C ALA A 146 -28.62 23.14 10.43
N LEU A 147 -29.24 22.38 11.32
CA LEU A 147 -30.50 21.69 11.03
C LEU A 147 -31.61 22.70 10.78
N ILE A 148 -32.38 22.50 9.71
CA ILE A 148 -33.61 23.23 9.42
C ILE A 148 -34.83 22.32 9.55
N GLY A 149 -36.03 22.89 9.56
CA GLY A 149 -37.27 22.11 9.70
C GLY A 149 -37.44 21.01 8.65
N ALA A 150 -36.89 21.20 7.45
CA ALA A 150 -36.93 20.20 6.38
C ALA A 150 -35.97 19.01 6.59
N ASP A 151 -34.94 19.15 7.44
CA ASP A 151 -34.03 18.04 7.79
C ASP A 151 -34.66 17.09 8.83
N LEU A 152 -35.74 17.52 9.49
CA LEU A 152 -36.43 16.73 10.50
C LEU A 152 -37.53 15.87 9.85
N PRO A 153 -37.70 14.60 10.26
CA PRO A 153 -38.83 13.79 9.84
C PRO A 153 -40.16 14.52 10.10
N THR A 154 -41.11 14.42 9.15
CA THR A 154 -42.43 15.02 9.34
C THR A 154 -43.12 14.41 10.56
N PRO A 155 -43.52 15.21 11.56
CA PRO A 155 -44.18 14.68 12.75
C PRO A 155 -45.43 13.89 12.35
N GLN A 156 -45.48 12.60 12.69
CA GLN A 156 -46.65 11.78 12.46
C GLN A 156 -47.66 12.02 13.58
N PRO A 157 -48.98 12.02 13.31
CA PRO A 157 -49.99 12.09 14.35
C PRO A 157 -49.95 10.81 15.20
N VAL A 158 -49.21 10.83 16.30
CA VAL A 158 -49.36 9.87 17.39
C VAL A 158 -50.12 10.57 18.52
N ALA A 159 -51.02 9.83 19.16
CA ALA A 159 -51.94 10.30 20.21
C ALA A 159 -51.28 10.97 21.42
N LEU A 160 -49.94 11.03 21.50
CA LEU A 160 -49.17 11.57 22.62
C LEU A 160 -48.12 12.64 22.25
N GLY A 161 -48.29 13.36 21.12
CA GLY A 161 -47.64 14.67 20.96
C GLY A 161 -46.54 14.78 19.90
N GLY A 162 -46.92 14.69 18.62
CA GLY A 162 -46.11 15.26 17.55
C GLY A 162 -46.16 16.78 17.62
N VAL A 163 -45.17 17.42 18.26
CA VAL A 163 -45.08 18.89 18.26
C VAL A 163 -44.78 19.39 16.85
N LYS A 164 -45.69 20.20 16.29
CA LYS A 164 -45.41 21.03 15.11
C LYS A 164 -44.25 21.95 15.47
N SER A 165 -43.28 22.10 14.58
CA SER A 165 -42.27 23.15 14.70
C SER A 165 -42.96 24.48 15.00
N ALA A 166 -42.63 25.10 16.13
CA ALA A 166 -43.22 26.37 16.52
C ALA A 166 -42.87 27.42 15.46
N ALA A 167 -43.88 27.99 14.79
CA ALA A 167 -43.70 29.23 14.06
C ALA A 167 -43.20 30.29 15.06
N ALA A 168 -42.07 30.93 14.76
CA ALA A 168 -41.56 32.04 15.56
C ALA A 168 -42.60 33.18 15.59
N PRO A 169 -42.88 33.81 16.75
CA PRO A 169 -43.79 34.95 16.79
C PRO A 169 -43.23 36.13 15.97
N PRO A 170 -44.08 36.89 15.25
CA PRO A 170 -43.66 38.13 14.62
C PRO A 170 -43.31 39.15 15.72
N HIS A 171 -42.22 39.88 15.48
CA HIS A 171 -41.81 41.05 16.27
C HIS A 171 -42.80 42.20 16.10
#